data_AF-A0A845HSB6-F1
#
_entry.id   AF-A0A845HSB6-F1
#
_cell.length_a   1.000
_cell.length_b   1.000
_cell.length_c   1.000
_cell.angle_alpha   90.00
_cell.angle_beta   90.00
_cell.angle_gamma   90.00
#
_symmetry.space_group_name_H-M   'P 1'
#
loop_
_entity.id
_entity.type
_entity.pdbx_description
1 polymer ?
#
loop_
_entity_poly.entity_id
_entity_poly.type
_entity_poly.pdbx_seq_one_letter_code
_entity_poly.pdbx_strand_id
1 'polypeptide(L)'
;MDYLAIKWLHILSATLMFGTGFGTAFYMFFVNRSGNVQAMAVVTRLVARADWWFTTPAIIIQPLSGLWMIHLAGFPLSATWIVWSMALYLLAGACWLPVVWLQLRMRDMAIHAAHSGETLPARYWRYEKIWTALGFPAFAGLLVVYWLMVHKPA
;
A
#
# COMPACT_ATOMS: atom_id res chain seq x y z
N MET A 1 -4.73 -18.44 -21.70
CA MET A 1 -3.62 -17.82 -20.96
C MET A 1 -2.96 -18.91 -20.14
N ASP A 2 -1.66 -19.12 -20.28
CA ASP A 2 -0.92 -20.11 -19.48
C ASP A 2 -0.86 -19.65 -18.00
N TYR A 3 -1.03 -20.58 -17.06
CA TYR A 3 -0.99 -20.34 -15.62
C TYR A 3 0.29 -19.59 -15.22
N LEU A 4 1.41 -19.91 -15.86
CA LEU A 4 2.70 -19.27 -15.60
C LEU A 4 2.72 -17.78 -15.95
N ALA A 5 2.04 -17.38 -17.03
CA ALA A 5 1.95 -15.97 -17.43
C ALA A 5 1.15 -15.14 -16.40
N ILE A 6 0.04 -15.69 -15.91
CA ILE A 6 -0.78 -15.04 -14.88
C ILE A 6 0.01 -14.97 -13.56
N LYS A 7 0.70 -16.05 -13.19
CA LYS A 7 1.56 -16.08 -12.01
C LYS A 7 2.67 -15.04 -12.07
N TRP A 8 3.30 -14.88 -13.24
CA TRP A 8 4.31 -13.84 -13.45
C TRP A 8 3.73 -12.44 -13.27
N LEU A 9 2.58 -12.14 -13.88
CA LEU A 9 1.88 -10.86 -13.70
C LEU A 9 1.49 -10.61 -12.24
N HIS A 10 0.99 -11.64 -11.56
CA HIS A 10 0.61 -11.58 -10.16
C HIS A 10 1.80 -11.25 -9.25
N ILE A 11 2.95 -11.90 -9.46
CA ILE A 11 4.18 -11.64 -8.68
C ILE A 11 4.72 -10.23 -8.95
N LEU A 12 4.72 -9.78 -10.21
CA LEU A 12 5.14 -8.42 -10.55
C LEU A 12 4.23 -7.37 -9.89
N SER A 13 2.91 -7.57 -9.98
CA SER A 13 1.93 -6.70 -9.35
C SER A 13 2.11 -6.66 -7.83
N ALA A 14 2.37 -7.81 -7.18
CA ALA A 14 2.59 -7.88 -5.75
C ALA A 14 3.89 -7.14 -5.36
N THR A 15 4.97 -7.37 -6.11
CA THR A 15 6.27 -6.71 -5.92
C THR A 15 6.16 -5.19 -6.05
N LEU A 16 5.44 -4.69 -7.05
CA LEU A 16 5.17 -3.26 -7.20
C LEU A 16 4.34 -2.72 -6.04
N MET A 17 3.25 -3.40 -5.66
CA MET A 17 2.39 -2.97 -4.55
C MET A 17 3.16 -2.86 -3.23
N PHE A 18 3.85 -3.94 -2.84
CA PHE A 18 4.54 -4.01 -1.56
C PHE A 18 5.82 -3.17 -1.57
N GLY A 19 6.64 -3.29 -2.62
CA GLY A 19 7.91 -2.58 -2.73
C GLY A 19 7.75 -1.07 -2.86
N THR A 20 6.86 -0.62 -3.74
CA THR A 20 6.56 0.82 -3.87
C THR A 20 5.86 1.35 -2.64
N GLY A 21 4.88 0.63 -2.08
CA GLY A 21 4.21 1.03 -0.85
C GLY A 21 5.17 1.19 0.34
N PHE A 22 6.07 0.23 0.54
CA PHE A 22 7.08 0.32 1.59
C PHE A 22 8.08 1.45 1.33
N GLY A 23 8.55 1.60 0.09
CA GLY A 23 9.48 2.65 -0.29
C GLY A 23 8.90 4.06 -0.09
N THR A 24 7.65 4.29 -0.50
CA THR A 24 6.98 5.58 -0.30
C THR A 24 6.76 5.85 1.18
N ALA A 25 6.40 4.83 1.96
CA ALA A 25 6.28 4.95 3.40
C ALA A 25 7.60 5.31 4.07
N PHE A 26 8.70 4.67 3.67
CA PHE A 26 10.06 4.99 4.11
C PHE A 26 10.38 6.48 3.86
N TYR A 27 10.27 6.94 2.61
CA TYR A 27 10.61 8.33 2.28
C TYR A 27 9.71 9.33 3.01
N MET A 28 8.41 9.06 3.11
CA MET A 28 7.47 9.94 3.81
C MET A 28 7.77 10.02 5.31
N PHE A 29 8.09 8.89 5.95
CA PHE A 29 8.46 8.84 7.36
C PHE A 29 9.72 9.65 7.66
N PHE A 30 10.77 9.52 6.84
CA PHE A 30 12.03 10.22 7.03
C PHE A 30 11.95 11.70 6.66
N VAL A 31 11.26 12.06 5.57
CA VAL A 31 11.12 13.48 5.19
C VAL A 31 10.36 14.27 6.26
N ASN A 32 9.36 13.66 6.91
CA ASN A 32 8.60 14.31 7.98
C ASN A 32 9.47 14.61 9.23
N ARG A 33 10.55 13.85 9.43
CA ARG A 33 11.52 14.07 10.51
C ARG A 33 12.63 15.06 10.14
N SER A 34 12.75 15.42 8.87
CA SER A 34 13.74 16.39 8.41
C SER A 34 13.38 17.84 8.78
N GLY A 35 12.09 18.14 8.99
CA GLY A 35 11.59 19.50 9.17
C GLY A 35 11.65 20.37 7.90
N ASN A 36 12.17 19.86 6.78
CA ASN A 36 12.27 20.59 5.52
C ASN A 36 10.93 20.55 4.77
N VAL A 37 10.11 21.59 4.96
CA VAL A 37 8.78 21.71 4.35
C VAL A 37 8.82 21.61 2.82
N GLN A 38 9.87 22.14 2.18
CA GLN A 38 10.03 22.06 0.71
C GLN A 38 10.20 20.60 0.26
N ALA A 39 11.06 19.85 0.96
CA ALA A 39 11.23 18.42 0.70
C ALA A 39 9.95 17.64 0.99
N MET A 40 9.24 17.95 2.07
CA MET A 40 7.97 17.32 2.43
C MET A 40 6.91 17.52 1.33
N ALA A 41 6.80 18.72 0.76
CA ALA A 41 5.88 19.01 -0.34
C ALA A 41 6.18 18.16 -1.59
N VAL A 42 7.46 18.02 -1.95
CA VAL A 42 7.88 17.21 -3.09
C VAL A 42 7.61 15.73 -2.85
N VAL A 43 8.03 15.21 -1.69
CA VAL A 43 7.92 13.78 -1.37
C VAL A 43 6.45 13.36 -1.21
N THR A 44 5.63 14.12 -0.49
CA THR A 44 4.20 13.79 -0.32
C THR A 44 3.44 13.78 -1.66
N ARG A 45 3.84 14.62 -2.62
CA ARG A 45 3.30 14.58 -3.99
C ARG A 45 3.71 13.32 -4.74
N LEU A 46 4.97 12.88 -4.61
CA LEU A 46 5.46 11.65 -5.23
C LEU A 46 4.80 10.42 -4.61
N VAL A 47 4.62 10.39 -3.29
CA VAL A 47 3.91 9.34 -2.56
C VAL A 47 2.49 9.19 -3.10
N ALA A 48 1.73 10.28 -3.21
CA ALA A 48 0.38 10.23 -3.76
C ALA A 48 0.34 9.73 -5.22
N ARG A 49 1.31 10.13 -6.05
CA ARG A 49 1.42 9.62 -7.43
C ARG A 49 1.74 8.14 -7.46
N ALA A 50 2.64 7.67 -6.60
CA ALA A 50 3.02 6.28 -6.53
C ALA A 50 1.83 5.40 -6.11
N ASP A 51 0.98 5.87 -5.18
CA ASP A 51 -0.25 5.17 -4.84
C ASP A 51 -1.21 5.08 -6.03
N TRP A 52 -1.40 6.16 -6.78
CA TRP A 52 -2.27 6.15 -7.97
C TRP A 52 -1.72 5.31 -9.13
N TRP A 53 -0.40 5.31 -9.35
CA TRP A 53 0.22 4.67 -10.52
C TRP A 53 0.60 3.21 -10.27
N PHE A 54 0.88 2.81 -9.03
CA PHE A 54 1.34 1.47 -8.70
C PHE A 54 0.41 0.75 -7.73
N THR A 55 0.07 1.37 -6.59
CA THR A 55 -0.72 0.69 -5.54
C THR A 55 -2.16 0.42 -6.00
N THR A 56 -2.87 1.42 -6.53
CA THR A 56 -4.28 1.27 -6.96
C THR A 56 -4.45 0.23 -8.07
N PRO A 57 -3.65 0.23 -9.15
CA PRO A 57 -3.76 -0.82 -10.17
C PRO A 57 -3.42 -2.20 -9.60
N ALA A 58 -2.40 -2.30 -8.75
CA ALA A 58 -2.05 -3.57 -8.15
C ALA A 58 -3.14 -4.09 -7.21
N ILE A 59 -3.84 -3.21 -6.49
CA ILE A 59 -4.97 -3.60 -5.63
C ILE A 59 -6.09 -4.27 -6.44
N ILE A 60 -6.25 -3.90 -7.71
CA ILE A 60 -7.24 -4.51 -8.61
C ILE A 60 -6.67 -5.79 -9.25
N ILE A 61 -5.44 -5.74 -9.73
CA ILE A 61 -4.79 -6.87 -10.43
C ILE A 61 -4.59 -8.06 -9.51
N GLN A 62 -4.23 -7.85 -8.24
CA GLN A 62 -3.97 -8.92 -7.27
C GLN A 62 -5.13 -9.91 -7.10
N PRO A 63 -6.36 -9.49 -6.73
CA PRO A 63 -7.48 -10.41 -6.57
C PRO A 63 -7.91 -11.03 -7.90
N LEU A 64 -7.89 -10.27 -9.01
CA LEU A 64 -8.25 -10.80 -10.33
C LEU A 64 -7.31 -11.92 -10.78
N SER A 65 -6.00 -11.68 -10.71
CA SER A 65 -4.99 -12.66 -11.08
C SER A 65 -4.93 -13.83 -10.08
N GLY A 66 -5.09 -13.56 -8.78
CA GLY A 66 -5.13 -14.59 -7.74
C GLY A 66 -6.29 -15.56 -7.89
N LEU A 67 -7.51 -15.04 -8.07
CA LEU A 67 -8.71 -15.86 -8.28
C LEU A 67 -8.62 -16.65 -9.59
N TRP A 68 -8.06 -16.06 -10.65
CA TRP A 68 -7.84 -16.77 -11.91
C TRP A 68 -6.85 -17.93 -11.73
N MET A 69 -5.73 -17.72 -11.03
CA MET A 69 -4.79 -18.81 -10.73
C MET A 69 -5.43 -19.92 -9.89
N ILE A 70 -6.25 -19.57 -8.89
CA ILE A 70 -6.97 -20.54 -8.06
C ILE A 70 -7.90 -21.39 -8.93
N HIS A 71 -8.65 -20.76 -9.83
CA HIS A 71 -9.54 -21.44 -10.76
C HIS A 71 -8.77 -22.41 -11.68
N LEU A 72 -7.64 -21.99 -12.25
CA LEU A 72 -6.81 -22.83 -13.13
C LEU A 72 -6.13 -23.99 -12.39
N ALA A 73 -5.75 -23.80 -11.13
CA ALA A 73 -5.10 -24.82 -10.32
C ALA A 73 -6.10 -25.78 -9.63
N GLY A 74 -7.41 -25.52 -9.71
CA GLY A 74 -8.43 -26.37 -9.10
C GLY A 74 -8.47 -26.34 -7.58
N PHE A 75 -7.91 -25.31 -6.93
CA PHE A 75 -7.96 -25.20 -5.48
C PHE A 75 -9.37 -24.78 -5.01
N PRO A 76 -9.88 -25.36 -3.90
CA PRO A 76 -11.14 -24.90 -3.32
C PRO A 76 -10.97 -23.51 -2.71
N LEU A 77 -11.91 -22.59 -2.96
CA LEU A 77 -11.91 -21.25 -2.36
C LEU A 77 -12.00 -21.28 -0.83
N SER A 78 -12.48 -22.40 -0.26
CA SER A 78 -12.56 -22.64 1.17
C SER A 78 -11.23 -23.08 1.80
N ALA A 79 -10.15 -23.22 1.03
CA ALA A 79 -8.84 -23.53 1.58
C ALA A 79 -8.45 -22.46 2.62
N THR A 80 -8.00 -22.91 3.79
CA THR A 80 -7.71 -22.07 4.96
C THR A 80 -6.77 -20.92 4.60
N TRP A 81 -5.69 -21.19 3.86
CA TRP A 81 -4.74 -20.18 3.41
C TRP A 81 -5.37 -19.17 2.44
N ILE A 82 -6.30 -19.57 1.57
CA ILE A 82 -6.99 -18.65 0.64
C ILE A 82 -7.90 -17.71 1.43
N VAL A 83 -8.70 -18.26 2.34
CA VAL A 83 -9.64 -17.48 3.16
C VAL A 83 -8.89 -16.46 4.00
N TRP A 84 -7.83 -16.88 4.70
CA TRP A 84 -7.01 -15.98 5.51
C TRP A 84 -6.27 -14.95 4.66
N SER A 85 -5.75 -15.33 3.48
CA SER A 85 -5.13 -14.37 2.58
C SER A 85 -6.14 -13.31 2.10
N MET A 86 -7.36 -13.70 1.75
CA MET A 86 -8.40 -12.76 1.34
C MET A 86 -8.81 -11.84 2.50
N ALA A 87 -8.97 -12.37 3.71
CA ALA A 87 -9.32 -11.58 4.89
C ALA A 87 -8.24 -10.55 5.24
N LEU A 88 -6.96 -10.96 5.24
CA LEU A 88 -5.82 -10.08 5.49
C LEU A 88 -5.65 -9.04 4.38
N TYR A 89 -5.92 -9.43 3.13
CA TYR A 89 -5.89 -8.52 2.00
C TYR A 89 -6.98 -7.44 2.10
N LEU A 90 -8.20 -7.81 2.47
CA LEU A 90 -9.29 -6.87 2.72
C LEU A 90 -8.99 -5.96 3.91
N LEU A 91 -8.39 -6.49 4.99
CA LEU A 91 -7.91 -5.70 6.12
C LEU A 91 -6.87 -4.66 5.67
N ALA A 92 -5.87 -5.08 4.90
CA ALA A 92 -4.86 -4.17 4.36
C ALA A 92 -5.49 -3.09 3.47
N GLY A 93 -6.44 -3.44 2.61
CA GLY A 93 -7.21 -2.49 1.80
C GLY A 93 -8.03 -1.50 2.65
N ALA A 94 -8.67 -1.98 3.72
CA ALA A 94 -9.43 -1.16 4.65
C ALA A 94 -8.54 -0.19 5.44
N CYS A 95 -7.32 -0.58 5.78
CA CYS A 95 -6.31 0.32 6.37
C CYS A 95 -5.74 1.31 5.33
N TRP A 96 -5.61 0.89 4.08
CA TRP A 96 -5.02 1.70 3.00
C TRP A 96 -5.92 2.85 2.54
N LEU A 97 -7.24 2.66 2.45
CA LEU A 97 -8.14 3.72 2.00
C LEU A 97 -8.06 5.01 2.86
N PRO A 98 -8.10 4.94 4.22
CA PRO A 98 -7.86 6.11 5.05
C PRO A 98 -6.43 6.66 4.92
N VAL A 99 -5.44 5.79 4.73
CA VAL A 99 -4.02 6.17 4.51
C VAL A 99 -3.90 7.07 3.27
N VAL A 100 -4.51 6.71 2.14
CA VAL A 100 -4.54 7.53 0.92
C VAL A 100 -5.20 8.88 1.15
N TRP A 101 -6.34 8.89 1.86
CA TRP A 101 -7.00 10.14 2.20
C TRP A 101 -6.10 11.05 3.05
N LEU A 102 -5.44 10.49 4.07
CA LEU A 102 -4.50 11.23 4.92
C LEU A 102 -3.30 11.74 4.10
N GLN A 103 -2.75 10.94 3.19
CA GLN A 103 -1.64 11.33 2.31
C GLN A 103 -2.00 12.53 1.43
N LEU A 104 -3.18 12.52 0.82
CA LEU A 104 -3.64 13.64 0.00
C LEU A 104 -3.81 14.92 0.82
N ARG A 105 -4.39 14.81 2.03
CA ARG A 105 -4.54 15.96 2.93
C ARG A 105 -3.20 16.50 3.41
N MET A 106 -2.27 15.62 3.79
CA MET A 106 -0.91 16.02 4.18
C MET A 106 -0.16 16.66 3.02
N ARG A 107 -0.28 16.12 1.80
CA ARG A 107 0.30 16.69 0.58
C ARG A 107 -0.18 18.12 0.38
N ASP A 108 -1.48 18.36 0.42
CA ASP A 108 -2.04 19.69 0.18
C ASP A 108 -1.57 20.71 1.22
N MET A 109 -1.49 20.31 2.50
CA MET A 109 -0.93 21.13 3.58
C MET A 109 0.56 21.43 3.37
N ALA A 110 1.35 20.43 2.98
CA ALA A 110 2.79 20.60 2.76
C ALA A 110 3.09 21.49 1.56
N ILE A 111 2.34 21.32 0.46
CA ILE A 111 2.44 22.19 -0.72
C ILE A 111 2.08 23.63 -0.35
N HIS A 112 0.98 23.84 0.38
CA HIS A 112 0.57 25.17 0.78
C HIS A 112 1.64 25.86 1.64
N ALA A 113 2.11 25.20 2.71
CA ALA A 113 3.15 25.71 3.59
C ALA A 113 4.47 25.98 2.84
N ALA A 114 4.83 25.12 1.89
CA ALA A 114 6.01 25.32 1.05
C ALA A 114 5.90 26.58 0.16
N HIS A 115 4.71 26.88 -0.37
CA HIS A 115 4.49 28.08 -1.19
C HIS A 115 4.35 29.36 -0.37
N SER A 116 3.70 29.31 0.81
CA SER A 116 3.50 30.49 1.66
C SER A 116 4.68 30.81 2.57
N GLY A 117 5.66 29.91 2.69
CA GLY A 117 6.77 30.06 3.64
C GLY A 117 6.34 29.87 5.09
N GLU A 118 5.16 29.28 5.31
CA GLU A 118 4.59 29.06 6.63
C GLU A 118 5.05 27.73 7.24
N THR A 119 4.81 27.58 8.54
CA THR A 119 5.00 26.31 9.24
C THR A 119 3.84 25.36 8.99
N LEU A 120 4.10 24.05 9.07
CA LEU A 120 3.05 23.05 8.91
C LEU A 120 2.02 23.12 10.06
N PRO A 121 0.72 23.05 9.75
CA PRO A 121 -0.32 23.12 10.76
C PRO A 121 -0.27 21.90 11.69
N ALA A 122 -0.66 22.06 12.96
CA ALA A 122 -0.71 20.97 13.94
C ALA A 122 -1.53 19.74 13.48
N ARG A 123 -2.52 19.97 12.61
CA ARG A 123 -3.34 18.92 11.98
C ARG A 123 -2.50 17.96 11.12
N TYR A 124 -1.46 18.46 10.44
CA TYR A 124 -0.54 17.65 9.65
C TYR A 124 0.09 16.54 10.50
N TRP A 125 0.62 16.91 11.67
CA TRP A 125 1.29 15.98 12.57
C TRP A 125 0.35 14.96 13.21
N ARG A 126 -0.92 15.32 13.41
CA ARG A 126 -1.95 14.34 13.81
C ARG A 126 -2.19 13.32 12.69
N TYR A 127 -2.18 13.77 11.43
CA TYR A 127 -2.37 12.90 10.27
C TYR A 127 -1.18 11.98 10.03
N GLU A 128 0.05 12.47 10.21
CA GLU A 128 1.27 11.65 10.12
C GLU A 128 1.24 10.49 11.12
N LYS A 129 0.80 10.73 12.36
CA LYS A 129 0.69 9.69 13.39
C LYS A 129 -0.33 8.62 13.04
N ILE A 130 -1.53 9.02 12.60
CA ILE A 130 -2.60 8.09 12.20
C ILE A 130 -2.16 7.30 10.96
N TRP A 131 -1.58 7.99 9.97
CA TRP A 131 -1.04 7.38 8.75
C TRP A 131 0.02 6.32 9.08
N THR A 132 0.96 6.63 9.96
CA THR A 132 2.00 5.70 10.41
C THR A 132 1.39 4.50 11.14
N ALA A 133 0.44 4.75 12.04
CA ALA A 133 -0.22 3.70 12.81
C ALA A 133 -1.01 2.72 11.92
N LEU A 134 -1.70 3.22 10.88
CA LEU A 134 -2.42 2.39 9.91
C LEU A 134 -1.49 1.61 8.96
N GLY A 135 -0.28 2.12 8.72
CA GLY A 135 0.72 1.43 7.90
C GLY A 135 1.15 0.09 8.51
N PHE A 136 1.34 0.02 9.83
CA PHE A 136 1.77 -1.20 10.51
C PHE A 136 0.87 -2.43 10.26
N PRO A 137 -0.45 -2.40 10.54
CA PRO A 137 -1.33 -3.54 10.29
C PRO A 137 -1.45 -3.86 8.80
N ALA A 138 -1.39 -2.84 7.92
CA ALA A 138 -1.43 -3.06 6.47
C ALA A 138 -0.20 -3.85 5.97
N PHE A 139 1.02 -3.40 6.32
CA PHE A 139 2.26 -4.08 5.90
C PHE A 139 2.41 -5.45 6.56
N ALA A 140 2.11 -5.56 7.85
CA ALA A 140 2.16 -6.84 8.56
C ALA A 140 1.18 -7.86 7.94
N GLY A 141 -0.04 -7.43 7.62
CA GLY A 141 -1.02 -8.27 6.93
C GLY A 141 -0.51 -8.76 5.58
N LEU A 142 0.05 -7.86 4.76
CA LEU A 142 0.61 -8.24 3.46
C LEU A 142 1.78 -9.22 3.59
N LEU A 143 2.69 -9.05 4.57
CA LEU A 143 3.77 -10.01 4.81
C LEU A 143 3.25 -11.41 5.13
N VAL A 144 2.18 -11.51 5.93
CA VAL A 144 1.52 -12.79 6.22
C VAL A 144 0.86 -13.36 4.96
N VAL A 145 0.24 -12.52 4.12
CA VAL A 145 -0.31 -12.94 2.81
C VAL A 145 0.79 -13.55 1.92
N TYR A 146 1.96 -12.91 1.83
CA TYR A 146 3.10 -13.48 1.10
C TYR A 146 3.49 -14.86 1.64
N TRP A 147 3.59 -14.99 2.97
CA TRP A 147 3.93 -16.27 3.59
C TRP A 147 2.89 -17.36 3.27
N LEU A 148 1.59 -17.05 3.38
CA LEU A 148 0.49 -17.96 3.07
C LEU A 148 0.50 -18.40 1.60
N MET A 149 0.72 -17.48 0.67
CA MET A 149 0.74 -17.76 -0.77
C MET A 149 1.93 -18.64 -1.19
N VAL A 150 3.04 -18.56 -0.46
CA VAL A 150 4.24 -19.39 -0.68
C VAL A 150 4.07 -20.78 -0.07
N HIS A 151 3.65 -20.86 1.20
CA HIS A 151 3.67 -22.11 1.96
C HIS A 151 2.39 -22.94 1.79
N LYS A 152 1.26 -22.30 1.46
CA LYS A 152 -0.05 -22.94 1.25
C LYS A 152 -0.36 -24.02 2.29
N PRO A 153 -0.33 -23.68 3.61
CA PRO A 153 -0.58 -24.65 4.66
C PRO A 153 -1.96 -25.30 4.49
N ALA A 154 -2.05 -26.59 4.88
CA ALA A 154 -3.28 -27.39 4.79
C ALA A 154 -4.39 -26.83 5.71
#